data_AF-A0A455UFC0-F1
#
_entry.id   AF-A0A455UFC0-F1
#
_cell.length_a   1.000
_cell.length_b   1.000
_cell.length_c   1.000
_cell.angle_alpha   90.00
_cell.angle_beta   90.00
_cell.angle_gamma   90.00
#
_symmetry.space_group_name_H-M   'P 1'
#
loop_
_entity.id
_entity.type
_entity.pdbx_description
1 polymer ?
#
loop_
_entity_poly.entity_id
_entity_poly.type
_entity_poly.pdbx_seq_one_letter_code
_entity_poly.pdbx_strand_id
1 'polypeptide(L)'
;MIHALEREWGVWFPRGGTGALVQGMVKLFQDMGGEIELNAEVTRIEADGNTLQAVQLADGRRIEASAVASNADVVHTYEKLLGHHPVGAARSTSLKRKRMSNSLFVLYFGLNHHHEQLAHHTVCFGPRYKELIDDIFNSDALAEDFSLYLHAPCVTDHHWRRPAAAATTYSPRAASGHR
;
A
#
# COMPACT_ATOMS: atom_id res chain seq x y z
N MET A 1 -5.82 17.47 -7.75
CA MET A 1 -6.69 17.14 -6.60
C MET A 1 -5.92 17.31 -5.29
N ILE A 2 -4.84 16.56 -5.03
CA ILE A 2 -4.00 16.71 -3.82
C ILE A 2 -3.55 18.17 -3.58
N HIS A 3 -2.98 18.85 -4.57
CA HIS A 3 -2.51 20.23 -4.40
C HIS A 3 -3.59 21.25 -4.02
N ALA A 4 -4.86 21.00 -4.34
CA ALA A 4 -5.96 21.88 -3.92
C ALA A 4 -6.26 21.67 -2.43
N LEU A 5 -6.28 20.40 -1.98
CA LEU A 5 -6.49 20.04 -0.58
C LEU A 5 -5.34 20.56 0.31
N GLU A 6 -4.09 20.43 -0.15
CA GLU A 6 -2.90 20.90 0.57
C GLU A 6 -2.91 22.43 0.75
N ARG A 7 -3.40 23.16 -0.23
CA ARG A 7 -3.51 24.63 -0.15
C ARG A 7 -4.59 25.10 0.82
N GLU A 8 -5.66 24.33 0.97
CA GLU A 8 -6.78 24.70 1.84
C GLU A 8 -6.59 24.22 3.29
N TRP A 9 -6.08 23.00 3.50
CA TRP A 9 -6.02 22.37 4.83
C TRP A 9 -4.61 22.01 5.32
N GLY A 10 -3.58 22.28 4.51
CA GLY A 10 -2.19 22.02 4.84
C GLY A 10 -1.79 20.54 4.69
N VAL A 11 -0.56 20.26 5.12
CA VAL A 11 0.05 18.92 5.11
C VAL A 11 0.50 18.58 6.52
N TRP A 12 0.10 17.41 7.01
CA TRP A 12 0.36 16.96 8.37
C TRP A 12 1.18 15.68 8.36
N PHE A 13 2.14 15.59 9.28
CA PHE A 13 2.93 14.39 9.50
C PHE A 13 2.80 13.94 10.97
N PRO A 14 2.38 12.70 11.23
CA PRO A 14 2.30 12.20 12.60
C PRO A 14 3.70 12.12 13.21
N ARG A 15 3.86 12.61 14.44
CA ARG A 15 5.10 12.40 15.20
C ARG A 15 5.33 10.89 15.36
N GLY A 16 6.53 10.42 15.08
CA GLY A 16 6.86 9.00 15.02
C GLY A 16 6.40 8.31 13.71
N GLY A 17 6.01 9.09 12.70
CA GLY A 17 5.65 8.59 11.37
C GLY A 17 4.43 7.67 11.33
N THR A 18 4.23 7.01 10.19
CA THR A 18 3.08 6.12 9.96
C THR A 18 3.00 5.00 10.99
N GLY A 19 4.14 4.49 11.47
CA GLY A 19 4.18 3.47 12.51
C GLY A 19 3.50 3.93 13.80
N ALA A 20 3.79 5.14 14.28
CA ALA A 20 3.16 5.68 15.49
C ALA A 20 1.65 5.87 15.32
N LEU A 21 1.19 6.30 14.14
CA LEU A 21 -0.24 6.40 13.84
C LEU A 21 -0.93 5.03 13.90
N VAL A 22 -0.34 4.01 13.26
CA VAL A 22 -0.85 2.63 13.31
C VAL A 22 -0.90 2.12 14.75
N GLN A 23 0.16 2.32 15.53
CA GLN A 23 0.18 1.89 16.94
C GLN A 23 -0.89 2.61 17.77
N GLY A 24 -1.14 3.90 17.52
CA GLY A 24 -2.22 4.64 18.17
C GLY A 24 -3.60 4.05 17.85
N MET A 25 -3.84 3.68 16.59
CA MET A 25 -5.10 3.05 16.17
C MET A 25 -5.26 1.63 16.73
N VAL A 26 -4.18 0.83 16.72
CA VAL A 26 -4.15 -0.52 17.32
C VAL A 26 -4.49 -0.44 18.80
N LYS A 27 -3.85 0.48 19.52
CA LYS A 27 -4.12 0.70 20.94
C LYS A 27 -5.59 1.07 21.16
N LEU A 28 -6.13 2.01 20.39
CA LEU A 28 -7.54 2.41 20.51
C LEU A 28 -8.48 1.22 20.29
N PHE A 29 -8.21 0.40 19.27
CA PHE A 29 -9.02 -0.81 18.99
C PHE A 29 -9.00 -1.81 20.14
N GLN A 30 -7.82 -2.07 20.71
CA GLN A 30 -7.66 -2.96 21.87
C GLN A 30 -8.30 -2.38 23.15
N ASP A 31 -8.18 -1.07 23.38
CA ASP A 31 -8.82 -0.38 24.50
C ASP A 31 -10.37 -0.46 24.41
N MET A 32 -10.93 -0.61 23.21
CA MET A 32 -12.35 -0.87 22.95
C MET A 32 -12.73 -2.37 23.07
N GLY A 33 -11.79 -3.25 23.38
CA GLY A 33 -12.00 -4.69 23.52
C GLY A 33 -11.80 -5.50 22.22
N GLY A 34 -11.25 -4.89 21.18
CA GLY A 34 -10.92 -5.58 19.94
C GLY A 34 -9.67 -6.48 20.06
N GLU A 35 -9.70 -7.63 19.41
CA GLU A 35 -8.59 -8.59 19.39
C GLU A 35 -7.83 -8.53 18.07
N ILE A 36 -6.49 -8.57 18.14
CA ILE A 36 -5.61 -8.59 16.97
C ILE A 36 -4.77 -9.85 17.02
N GLU A 37 -4.96 -10.72 16.02
CA GLU A 37 -4.09 -11.86 15.79
C GLU A 37 -3.10 -11.58 14.66
N LEU A 38 -1.82 -11.59 14.99
CA LEU A 38 -0.72 -11.48 14.01
C LEU A 38 -0.26 -12.87 13.58
N ASN A 39 0.39 -12.96 12.42
CA ASN A 39 0.82 -14.23 11.83
C ASN A 39 -0.33 -15.23 11.61
N ALA A 40 -1.56 -14.71 11.47
CA ALA A 40 -2.79 -15.47 11.24
C ALA A 40 -3.17 -15.36 9.75
N GLU A 41 -2.40 -15.99 8.86
CA GLU A 41 -2.68 -15.97 7.43
C GLU A 41 -4.01 -16.67 7.14
N VAL A 42 -5.01 -15.92 6.68
CA VAL A 42 -6.30 -16.45 6.24
C VAL A 42 -6.11 -17.11 4.87
N THR A 43 -6.47 -18.38 4.75
CA THR A 43 -6.35 -19.17 3.52
C THR A 43 -7.70 -19.38 2.82
N ARG A 44 -8.81 -19.29 3.58
CA ARG A 44 -10.15 -19.53 3.04
C ARG A 44 -11.23 -18.77 3.81
N ILE A 45 -12.22 -18.24 3.08
CA ILE A 45 -13.49 -17.74 3.63
C ILE A 45 -14.56 -18.77 3.35
N GLU A 46 -15.16 -19.35 4.39
CA GLU A 46 -16.23 -20.34 4.27
C GLU A 46 -17.61 -19.67 4.19
N ALA A 47 -18.35 -20.00 3.15
CA ALA A 47 -19.75 -19.62 3.01
C ALA A 47 -20.56 -20.78 2.42
N ASP A 48 -21.80 -20.92 2.89
CA ASP A 48 -22.81 -21.81 2.33
C ASP A 48 -23.99 -20.98 1.79
N GLY A 49 -24.16 -21.01 0.47
CA GLY A 49 -25.06 -20.10 -0.23
C GLY A 49 -24.74 -18.63 0.10
N ASN A 50 -25.71 -17.92 0.69
CA ASN A 50 -25.53 -16.51 1.07
C ASN A 50 -25.13 -16.33 2.54
N THR A 51 -24.78 -17.41 3.24
CA THR A 51 -24.49 -17.39 4.68
C THR A 51 -23.00 -17.64 4.91
N LEU A 52 -22.32 -16.65 5.48
CA LEU A 52 -20.94 -16.79 5.95
C LEU A 52 -20.89 -17.72 7.18
N GLN A 53 -19.85 -18.54 7.26
CA GLN A 53 -19.65 -19.50 8.36
C GLN A 53 -18.39 -19.21 9.17
N ALA A 54 -17.24 -19.09 8.50
CA ALA A 54 -15.94 -19.02 9.16
C ALA A 54 -14.83 -18.54 8.23
N VAL A 55 -13.64 -18.34 8.79
CA VAL A 55 -12.38 -18.28 8.07
C VAL A 55 -11.46 -19.42 8.49
N GLN A 56 -10.71 -19.98 7.54
CA GLN A 56 -9.63 -20.92 7.84
C GLN A 56 -8.29 -20.20 7.79
N LEU A 57 -7.40 -20.54 8.72
CA LEU A 57 -6.04 -20.05 8.77
C LEU A 57 -5.05 -21.10 8.24
N ALA A 58 -3.86 -20.65 7.84
CA ALA A 58 -2.78 -21.51 7.34
C ALA A 58 -2.29 -22.53 8.39
N ASP A 59 -2.44 -22.22 9.67
CA ASP A 59 -2.09 -23.11 10.79
C ASP A 59 -3.18 -24.16 11.12
N GLY A 60 -4.25 -24.21 10.33
CA GLY A 60 -5.35 -25.17 10.47
C GLY A 60 -6.46 -24.73 11.43
N ARG A 61 -6.33 -23.57 12.09
CA ARG A 61 -7.42 -23.02 12.90
C ARG A 61 -8.61 -22.61 12.02
N ARG A 62 -9.81 -22.77 12.56
CA ARG A 62 -11.07 -22.31 11.97
C ARG A 62 -11.73 -21.35 12.95
N ILE A 63 -11.98 -20.12 12.49
CA ILE A 63 -12.58 -19.07 13.29
C ILE A 63 -13.98 -18.79 12.75
N GLU A 64 -15.00 -19.07 13.54
CA GLU A 64 -16.39 -18.77 13.19
C GLU A 64 -16.63 -17.28 13.19
N ALA A 65 -17.36 -16.80 12.18
CA ALA A 65 -17.63 -15.38 12.03
C ALA A 65 -19.00 -15.18 11.39
N SER A 66 -19.82 -14.31 11.99
CA SER A 66 -21.10 -13.89 11.42
C SER A 66 -20.93 -12.90 10.26
N ALA A 67 -19.78 -12.22 10.20
CA ALA A 67 -19.41 -11.32 9.12
C ALA A 67 -17.88 -11.31 8.92
N VAL A 68 -17.44 -11.06 7.68
CA VAL A 68 -16.02 -10.90 7.32
C VAL A 68 -15.88 -9.64 6.47
N ALA A 69 -15.00 -8.74 6.91
CA ALA A 69 -14.53 -7.61 6.13
C ALA A 69 -13.08 -7.91 5.71
N SER A 70 -12.84 -8.06 4.40
CA SER A 70 -11.49 -8.29 3.87
C SER A 70 -10.86 -6.97 3.45
N ASN A 71 -9.67 -6.69 4.00
CA ASN A 71 -8.80 -5.61 3.53
C ASN A 71 -7.60 -6.15 2.73
N ALA A 72 -7.60 -7.44 2.37
CA ALA A 72 -6.63 -8.00 1.43
C ALA A 72 -6.90 -7.46 0.00
N ASP A 73 -5.93 -7.67 -0.90
CA ASP A 73 -6.15 -7.38 -2.32
C ASP A 73 -7.48 -8.00 -2.80
N VAL A 74 -8.23 -7.25 -3.60
CA VAL A 74 -9.59 -7.62 -3.99
C VAL A 74 -9.57 -8.83 -4.92
N VAL A 75 -8.56 -8.95 -5.79
CA VAL A 75 -8.39 -10.13 -6.65
C VAL A 75 -8.06 -11.33 -5.78
N HIS A 76 -7.10 -11.20 -4.85
CA HIS A 76 -6.75 -12.24 -3.90
C HIS A 76 -7.95 -12.72 -3.07
N THR A 77 -8.76 -11.79 -2.55
CA THR A 77 -9.95 -12.12 -1.76
C THR A 77 -10.93 -12.97 -2.56
N TYR A 78 -11.30 -12.54 -3.77
CA TYR A 78 -12.30 -13.26 -4.57
C TYR A 78 -11.76 -14.50 -5.28
N GLU A 79 -10.47 -14.50 -5.67
CA GLU A 79 -9.85 -15.62 -6.38
C GLU A 79 -9.36 -16.71 -5.45
N LYS A 80 -8.68 -16.36 -4.36
CA LYS A 80 -8.00 -17.32 -3.49
C LYS A 80 -8.86 -17.65 -2.29
N LEU A 81 -9.25 -16.63 -1.51
CA LEU A 81 -9.95 -16.85 -0.25
C LEU A 81 -11.39 -17.33 -0.47
N LEU A 82 -12.09 -16.77 -1.46
CA LEU A 82 -13.49 -17.06 -1.77
C LEU A 82 -13.68 -17.74 -3.13
N GLY A 83 -12.60 -18.15 -3.82
CA GLY A 83 -12.67 -18.65 -5.21
C GLY A 83 -13.47 -19.94 -5.40
N HIS A 84 -13.61 -20.73 -4.33
CA HIS A 84 -14.43 -21.94 -4.32
C HIS A 84 -15.95 -21.64 -4.26
N HIS A 85 -16.33 -20.40 -3.94
CA HIS A 85 -17.71 -19.96 -3.91
C HIS A 85 -18.10 -19.34 -5.27
N PRO A 86 -19.31 -19.59 -5.82
CA PRO A 86 -19.70 -19.08 -7.14
C PRO A 86 -19.57 -17.55 -7.29
N VAL A 87 -19.86 -16.81 -6.23
CA VAL A 87 -19.70 -15.34 -6.21
C VAL A 87 -18.23 -14.93 -6.36
N GLY A 88 -17.32 -15.63 -5.67
CA GLY A 88 -15.89 -15.35 -5.75
C GLY A 88 -15.34 -15.63 -7.15
N ALA A 89 -15.67 -16.78 -7.71
CA ALA A 89 -15.27 -17.15 -9.07
C ALA A 89 -15.75 -16.12 -10.13
N ALA A 90 -17.01 -15.70 -10.04
CA ALA A 90 -17.57 -14.70 -10.96
C ALA A 90 -16.90 -13.33 -10.81
N ARG A 91 -16.68 -12.87 -9.57
CA ARG A 91 -16.03 -11.58 -9.28
C ARG A 91 -14.58 -11.57 -9.72
N SER A 92 -13.81 -12.62 -9.42
CA SER A 92 -12.42 -12.78 -9.82
C SER A 92 -12.26 -12.64 -11.33
N THR A 93 -13.11 -13.33 -12.10
CA THR A 93 -13.11 -13.28 -13.57
C THR A 93 -13.28 -11.84 -14.11
N SER A 94 -14.16 -11.04 -13.49
CA SER A 94 -14.35 -9.63 -13.86
C SER A 94 -13.17 -8.74 -13.47
N LEU A 95 -12.61 -8.96 -12.27
CA LEU A 95 -11.51 -8.16 -11.74
C LEU A 95 -10.20 -8.37 -12.49
N LYS A 96 -9.89 -9.60 -12.91
CA LYS A 96 -8.68 -9.92 -13.68
C LYS A 96 -8.60 -9.21 -15.05
N ARG A 97 -9.75 -8.79 -15.59
CA ARG A 97 -9.79 -8.02 -16.85
C ARG A 97 -9.55 -6.52 -16.64
N LYS A 98 -9.45 -6.04 -15.40
CA LYS A 98 -9.16 -4.64 -15.11
C LYS A 98 -7.68 -4.37 -15.33
N ARG A 99 -7.38 -3.18 -15.84
CA ARG A 99 -6.00 -2.69 -15.88
C ARG A 99 -5.57 -2.33 -14.48
N MET A 100 -4.50 -2.96 -14.00
CA MET A 100 -3.89 -2.64 -12.72
C MET A 100 -3.15 -1.30 -12.81
N SER A 101 -3.01 -0.61 -11.68
CA SER A 101 -2.18 0.59 -11.60
C SER A 101 -0.70 0.25 -11.80
N ASN A 102 0.09 1.27 -12.12
CA ASN A 102 1.54 1.13 -12.16
C ASN A 102 2.10 0.77 -10.79
N SER A 103 3.25 0.09 -10.79
CA SER A 103 3.96 -0.25 -9.55
C SER A 103 4.89 0.90 -9.17
N LEU A 104 5.64 0.73 -8.08
CA LEU A 104 6.69 1.64 -7.65
C LEU A 104 7.98 0.86 -7.41
N PHE A 105 9.09 1.40 -7.90
CA PHE A 105 10.42 1.12 -7.40
C PHE A 105 10.69 2.08 -6.24
N VAL A 106 11.03 1.53 -5.07
CA VAL A 106 11.28 2.31 -3.85
C VAL A 106 12.67 2.01 -3.33
N LEU A 107 13.47 3.06 -3.17
CA LEU A 107 14.80 2.98 -2.57
C LEU A 107 14.80 3.69 -1.21
N TYR A 108 15.03 2.94 -0.14
CA TYR A 108 15.28 3.48 1.19
C TYR A 108 16.78 3.57 1.45
N PHE A 109 17.25 4.73 1.93
CA PHE A 109 18.65 4.91 2.29
C PHE A 109 18.80 5.80 3.52
N GLY A 110 19.75 5.46 4.38
CA GLY A 110 20.12 6.22 5.56
C GLY A 110 21.37 7.05 5.31
N LEU A 111 21.36 8.33 5.69
CA LEU A 111 22.54 9.20 5.59
C LEU A 111 23.17 9.45 6.97
N ASN A 112 24.48 9.65 6.97
CA ASN A 112 25.26 10.04 8.15
C ASN A 112 25.27 11.56 8.39
N HIS A 113 24.66 12.32 7.48
CA HIS A 113 24.52 13.77 7.54
C HIS A 113 23.05 14.16 7.36
N HIS A 114 22.63 15.22 8.04
CA HIS A 114 21.28 15.75 7.93
C HIS A 114 21.23 16.92 6.94
N HIS A 115 20.33 16.83 5.97
CA HIS A 115 20.20 17.80 4.88
C HIS A 115 19.04 18.77 5.14
N GLU A 116 19.32 19.87 5.83
CA GLU A 116 18.31 20.89 6.18
C GLU A 116 17.77 21.65 4.96
N GLN A 117 18.49 21.64 3.84
CA GLN A 117 18.08 22.26 2.59
C GLN A 117 16.92 21.54 1.88
N LEU A 118 16.62 20.30 2.26
CA LEU A 118 15.54 19.52 1.65
C LEU A 118 14.19 19.88 2.26
N ALA A 119 13.15 19.90 1.43
CA ALA A 119 11.77 19.89 1.91
C ALA A 119 11.37 18.46 2.34
N HIS A 120 10.36 18.36 3.22
CA HIS A 120 9.82 17.06 3.66
C HIS A 120 9.41 16.18 2.47
N HIS A 121 8.80 16.80 1.46
CA HIS A 121 8.42 16.17 0.19
C HIS A 121 9.02 16.97 -0.95
N THR A 122 9.81 16.33 -1.80
CA THR A 122 10.45 16.96 -2.95
C THR A 122 10.13 16.16 -4.21
N VAL A 123 9.61 16.83 -5.24
CA VAL A 123 9.48 16.25 -6.58
C VAL A 123 10.65 16.73 -7.43
N CYS A 124 11.49 15.79 -7.84
CA CYS A 124 12.62 16.05 -8.73
C CYS A 124 12.17 15.78 -10.17
N PHE A 125 12.04 16.83 -10.98
CA PHE A 125 11.63 16.68 -12.37
C PHE A 125 12.81 16.29 -13.26
N GLY A 126 12.62 15.23 -14.04
CA GLY A 126 13.51 14.85 -15.13
C GLY A 126 13.33 15.77 -16.35
N PRO A 127 14.23 15.66 -17.35
CA PRO A 127 14.24 16.55 -18.52
C PRO A 127 13.04 16.35 -19.45
N ARG A 128 12.40 15.17 -19.46
CA ARG A 128 11.28 14.82 -20.35
C ARG A 128 10.00 14.42 -19.59
N TYR A 129 9.50 15.30 -18.72
CA TYR A 129 8.36 14.95 -17.85
C TYR A 129 7.14 14.39 -18.61
N LYS A 130 6.77 14.99 -19.74
CA LYS A 130 5.58 14.58 -20.50
C LYS A 130 5.77 13.20 -21.13
N GLU A 131 6.92 13.00 -21.76
CA GLU A 131 7.30 11.76 -22.41
C GLU A 131 7.48 10.64 -21.39
N LEU A 132 8.06 10.94 -20.22
CA LEU A 132 8.19 9.98 -19.14
C LEU A 132 6.81 9.48 -18.65
N ILE A 133 5.84 10.39 -18.50
CA ILE A 133 4.47 9.98 -18.15
C ILE A 133 3.89 9.07 -19.24
N ASP A 134 4.12 9.36 -20.52
CA ASP A 134 3.69 8.51 -21.62
C ASP A 134 4.35 7.13 -21.55
N ASP A 135 5.66 7.08 -21.34
CA ASP A 135 6.44 5.84 -21.17
C ASP A 135 5.88 4.99 -20.01
N ILE A 136 5.55 5.62 -18.87
CA ILE A 136 4.99 4.95 -17.69
C ILE A 136 3.63 4.29 -17.96
N PHE A 137 2.79 4.88 -18.81
CA PHE A 137 1.45 4.36 -19.08
C PHE A 137 1.35 3.47 -20.32
N ASN A 138 2.22 3.69 -21.31
CA ASN A 138 2.11 3.13 -22.65
C ASN A 138 3.31 2.27 -23.07
N SER A 139 4.40 2.23 -22.31
CA SER A 139 5.58 1.40 -22.57
C SER A 139 5.77 0.31 -21.49
N ASP A 140 6.43 -0.78 -21.89
CA ASP A 140 6.88 -1.84 -20.98
C ASP A 140 8.38 -1.72 -20.62
N ALA A 141 9.08 -0.73 -21.20
CA ALA A 141 10.49 -0.46 -20.95
C ALA A 141 10.67 0.45 -19.72
N LEU A 142 11.79 0.27 -19.03
CA LEU A 142 12.24 1.24 -18.04
C LEU A 142 12.77 2.49 -18.76
N ALA A 143 12.28 3.67 -18.39
CA ALA A 143 12.77 4.92 -18.93
C ALA A 143 14.26 5.11 -18.60
N GLU A 144 15.01 5.79 -19.48
CA GLU A 144 16.41 6.11 -19.24
C GLU A 144 16.59 7.34 -18.34
N ASP A 145 15.55 8.17 -18.21
CA ASP A 145 15.47 9.34 -17.36
C ASP A 145 14.29 9.26 -16.38
N PHE A 146 14.46 9.75 -15.15
CA PHE A 146 13.44 9.65 -14.11
C PHE A 146 13.06 11.01 -13.54
N SER A 147 11.76 11.20 -13.36
CA SER A 147 11.25 12.08 -12.31
C SER A 147 11.12 11.27 -11.03
N LEU A 148 11.59 11.84 -9.93
CA LEU A 148 11.71 11.15 -8.65
C LEU A 148 10.88 11.88 -7.60
N TYR A 149 10.33 11.12 -6.68
CA TYR A 149 9.77 11.67 -5.45
C TYR A 149 10.70 11.31 -4.29
N LEU A 150 11.21 12.34 -3.61
CA LEU A 150 12.08 12.21 -2.44
C LEU A 150 11.30 12.59 -1.18
N HIS A 151 11.22 11.65 -0.25
CA HIS A 151 10.65 11.84 1.09
C HIS A 151 11.75 11.98 2.13
N ALA A 152 11.84 13.13 2.79
CA ALA A 152 12.84 13.47 3.80
C ALA A 152 12.18 13.86 5.14
N PRO A 153 11.52 12.92 5.84
CA PRO A 153 10.70 13.23 7.01
C PRO A 153 11.48 13.81 8.20
N CYS A 154 12.80 13.58 8.24
CA CYS A 154 13.69 14.04 9.31
C CYS A 154 13.75 15.56 9.46
N VAL A 155 13.32 16.33 8.46
CA VAL A 155 13.23 17.80 8.53
C VAL A 155 12.02 18.29 9.32
N THR A 156 11.01 17.43 9.52
CA THR A 156 9.81 17.73 10.32
C THR A 156 9.82 16.99 11.65
N ASP A 157 10.23 15.72 11.66
CA ASP A 157 10.32 14.92 12.87
C ASP A 157 11.76 14.46 13.14
N HIS A 158 12.38 15.09 14.14
CA HIS A 158 13.79 14.91 14.47
C HIS A 158 14.08 13.57 15.17
N HIS A 159 13.06 12.85 15.63
CA HIS A 159 13.23 11.52 16.21
C HIS A 159 13.83 10.49 15.22
N TRP A 160 13.71 10.75 13.91
CA TRP A 160 14.24 9.90 12.83
C TRP A 160 15.65 10.25 12.37
N ARG A 161 16.34 11.21 13.01
CA ARG A 161 17.62 11.76 12.52
C ARG A 161 18.80 10.81 12.51
N ARG A 162 18.72 9.60 13.08
CA ARG A 162 19.84 8.64 13.09
C ARG A 162 19.42 7.20 12.86
N PRO A 163 19.86 6.55 11.75
CA PRO A 163 20.37 7.16 10.52
C PRO A 163 19.24 7.84 9.73
N ALA A 164 19.50 9.04 9.18
CA ALA A 164 18.46 9.85 8.53
C ALA A 164 17.93 9.14 7.29
N ALA A 165 16.70 8.61 7.36
CA ALA A 165 16.09 7.85 6.27
C ALA A 165 15.48 8.80 5.24
N ALA A 166 15.84 8.60 3.98
CA ALA A 166 15.14 9.15 2.84
C ALA A 166 14.66 8.01 1.94
N ALA A 167 13.50 8.20 1.32
CA ALA A 167 12.93 7.27 0.36
C ALA A 167 12.77 7.96 -0.98
N THR A 168 13.24 7.30 -2.05
CA THR A 168 12.98 7.74 -3.42
C THR A 168 12.05 6.77 -4.11
N THR A 169 11.01 7.28 -4.77
CA THR A 169 10.11 6.45 -5.58
C THR A 169 10.17 6.80 -7.07
N TYR A 170 10.08 5.76 -7.89
CA TYR A 170 9.88 5.81 -9.34
C TYR A 170 8.72 4.87 -9.69
N SER A 171 7.90 5.16 -10.70
CA SER A 171 6.76 4.31 -11.06
C SER A 171 6.98 3.59 -12.39
N PRO A 172 7.49 2.35 -12.41
CA PRO A 172 7.44 1.56 -13.62
C PRO A 172 6.02 1.04 -13.85
N ARG A 173 5.63 0.85 -15.12
CA ARG A 173 4.47 0.04 -15.44
C ARG A 173 4.65 -1.33 -14.77
N ALA A 174 3.60 -1.82 -14.11
CA ALA A 174 3.64 -3.17 -13.60
C ALA A 174 3.83 -4.10 -14.81
N ALA A 175 4.95 -4.84 -14.85
CA ALA A 175 5.14 -5.86 -15.88
C ALA A 175 3.88 -6.74 -15.85
N SER A 176 3.16 -6.81 -16.97
CA SER A 176 2.01 -7.69 -17.10
C SER A 176 2.54 -9.12 -17.06
N GLY A 177 2.72 -9.64 -15.85
CA GLY A 177 3.02 -11.03 -15.56
C GLY A 177 1.80 -11.87 -15.85
N HIS A 178 1.45 -12.00 -17.13
CA HIS A 178 0.72 -13.13 -17.66
C HIS A 178 1.69 -13.85 -18.59
N ARG A 179 2.50 -14.74 -17.98
CA ARG A 179 2.87 -15.99 -18.63
C ARG A 179 1.78 -17.01 -18.30
#